data_AF-A0AAW9HQ32-F1
#
_entry.id   AF-A0AAW9HQ32-F1
#
_cell.length_a   1.000
_cell.length_b   1.000
_cell.length_c   1.000
_cell.angle_alpha   90.00
_cell.angle_beta   90.00
_cell.angle_gamma   90.00
#
_symmetry.space_group_name_H-M   'P 1'
#
loop_
_entity.id
_entity.type
_entity.pdbx_description
1 polymer ?
#
loop_
_entity_poly.entity_id
_entity_poly.type
_entity_poly.pdbx_seq_one_letter_code
_entity_poly.pdbx_strand_id
1 'polypeptide(L)'
;RVLAFTEPNNYQSSWFADVDLVQQVAYSISKQYNGALPLFVPASRSRLFVVLADDPELPALFNRLLQDYDIDDAIYPLPHTVAADGWMEWIPMPDHPAYAPLANLRATFRGRMYDHQQEFLSRWPEKMGHVALYEVHDLDEGAVSLTQWRRSDHYGSIPAVADFINYLDDADPEAANITIRLDVARDVWPEGFQPLENVWPPRYEVSGFPDPETFQKLSEAAHRAF
;
A
#
# COMPACT_ATOMS: atom_id res chain seq x y z
N ARG A 1 -7.14 9.30 22.73
CA ARG A 1 -6.39 8.67 23.83
C ARG A 1 -5.35 7.72 23.24
N VAL A 2 -4.07 7.92 23.58
CA VAL A 2 -2.96 7.09 23.08
C VAL A 2 -2.43 6.22 24.21
N LEU A 3 -2.41 4.91 23.99
CA LEU A 3 -1.68 3.95 24.82
C LEU A 3 -0.35 3.63 24.13
N ALA A 4 0.74 3.56 24.89
CA ALA A 4 2.06 3.22 24.37
C ALA A 4 2.64 2.06 25.18
N PHE A 5 3.18 1.05 24.50
CA PHE A 5 3.99 0.04 25.17
C PHE A 5 5.34 0.67 25.55
N THR A 6 5.86 0.35 26.74
CA THR A 6 7.15 0.88 27.22
C THR A 6 8.24 -0.19 27.28
N GLU A 7 7.87 -1.47 27.19
CA GLU A 7 8.77 -2.63 27.27
C GLU A 7 8.49 -3.60 26.11
N PRO A 8 9.44 -4.45 25.68
CA PRO A 8 10.85 -4.39 26.04
C PRO A 8 11.49 -3.13 25.47
N ASN A 9 12.34 -2.49 26.28
CA ASN A 9 13.04 -1.26 25.85
C ASN A 9 13.75 -1.46 24.50
N ASN A 10 13.51 -0.53 23.57
CA ASN A 10 14.02 -0.50 22.19
C ASN A 10 13.41 -1.54 21.23
N TYR A 11 12.42 -2.32 21.68
CA TYR A 11 11.77 -3.36 20.89
C TYR A 11 10.25 -3.36 21.11
N GLN A 12 9.64 -2.23 21.43
CA GLN A 12 8.21 -2.14 21.69
C GLN A 12 7.35 -2.58 20.50
N SER A 13 7.83 -2.40 19.27
CA SER A 13 7.13 -2.91 18.08
C SER A 13 7.27 -4.43 17.89
N SER A 14 8.10 -5.14 18.66
CA SER A 14 8.15 -6.61 18.60
C SER A 14 6.85 -7.25 19.10
N TRP A 15 6.09 -6.56 19.95
CA TRP A 15 4.75 -7.00 20.37
C TRP A 15 3.79 -7.11 19.18
N PHE A 16 4.02 -6.34 18.12
CA PHE A 16 3.24 -6.46 16.90
C PHE A 16 3.40 -7.84 16.23
N ALA A 17 4.48 -8.56 16.51
CA ALA A 17 4.68 -9.93 16.00
C ALA A 17 3.94 -11.00 16.82
N ASP A 18 3.46 -10.69 18.03
CA ASP A 18 2.72 -11.63 18.89
C ASP A 18 1.21 -11.38 18.75
N VAL A 19 0.61 -12.06 17.77
CA VAL A 19 -0.82 -11.90 17.42
C VAL A 19 -1.72 -12.26 18.60
N ASP A 20 -1.42 -13.34 19.32
CA ASP A 20 -2.25 -13.80 20.44
C ASP A 20 -2.30 -12.75 21.57
N LEU A 21 -1.14 -12.16 21.85
CA LEU A 21 -1.00 -11.10 22.86
C LEU A 21 -1.72 -9.82 22.44
N VAL A 22 -1.58 -9.41 21.18
CA VAL A 22 -2.32 -8.27 20.65
C VAL A 22 -3.83 -8.53 20.68
N GLN A 23 -4.30 -9.73 20.34
CA GLN A 23 -5.72 -10.08 20.44
C GLN A 23 -6.26 -9.90 21.86
N GLN A 24 -5.49 -10.32 22.87
CA GLN A 24 -5.87 -10.12 24.28
C GLN A 24 -5.93 -8.63 24.65
N VAL A 25 -4.95 -7.84 24.20
CA VAL A 25 -4.94 -6.39 24.41
C VAL A 25 -6.15 -5.75 23.72
N ALA A 26 -6.43 -6.12 22.48
CA ALA A 26 -7.55 -5.60 21.69
C ALA A 26 -8.88 -5.92 22.37
N TYR A 27 -9.07 -7.15 22.82
CA TYR A 27 -10.25 -7.58 23.57
C TYR A 27 -10.43 -6.79 24.87
N SER A 28 -9.34 -6.60 25.63
CA SER A 28 -9.36 -5.83 26.88
C SER A 28 -9.76 -4.37 26.65
N ILE A 29 -9.16 -3.71 25.65
CA ILE A 29 -9.46 -2.31 25.28
C ILE A 29 -10.92 -2.20 24.82
N SER A 30 -11.37 -3.09 23.93
CA SER A 30 -12.75 -3.08 23.44
C SER A 30 -13.75 -3.25 24.58
N LYS A 31 -13.48 -4.13 25.55
CA LYS A 31 -14.30 -4.29 26.76
C LYS A 31 -14.32 -3.04 27.63
N GLN A 32 -13.18 -2.38 27.80
CA GLN A 32 -13.06 -1.17 28.60
C GLN A 32 -13.75 0.04 27.96
N TYR A 33 -13.72 0.13 26.62
CA TYR A 33 -14.23 1.27 25.86
C TYR A 33 -15.47 0.92 25.03
N ASN A 34 -16.33 0.05 25.55
CA ASN A 34 -17.68 -0.24 25.02
C ASN A 34 -17.72 -0.57 23.52
N GLY A 35 -16.86 -1.49 23.08
CA GLY A 35 -16.82 -1.94 21.68
C GLY A 35 -15.96 -1.09 20.76
N ALA A 36 -15.20 -0.11 21.28
CA ALA A 36 -14.26 0.66 20.47
C ALA A 36 -13.26 -0.25 19.74
N LEU A 37 -12.86 0.18 18.53
CA LEU A 37 -11.92 -0.53 17.67
C LEU A 37 -10.48 -0.04 17.94
N PRO A 38 -9.63 -0.84 18.61
CA PRO A 38 -8.22 -0.51 18.76
C PRO A 38 -7.47 -0.66 17.44
N LEU A 39 -6.59 0.31 17.19
CA LEU A 39 -5.66 0.37 16.09
C LEU A 39 -4.24 0.34 16.64
N PHE A 40 -3.40 -0.50 16.08
CA PHE A 40 -1.99 -0.69 16.43
C PHE A 40 -1.12 -0.10 15.33
N VAL A 41 -0.27 0.87 15.67
CA VAL A 41 0.58 1.60 14.72
C VAL A 41 2.05 1.36 15.07
N PRO A 42 2.75 0.44 14.38
CA PRO A 42 4.16 0.15 14.62
C PRO A 42 5.03 1.22 13.95
N ALA A 43 5.24 2.33 14.67
CA ALA A 43 5.85 3.52 14.11
C ALA A 43 7.36 3.37 13.87
N SER A 44 8.04 2.76 14.83
CA SER A 44 9.48 2.51 14.81
C SER A 44 9.82 1.29 15.67
N ARG A 45 11.08 0.85 15.73
CA ARG A 45 11.47 -0.27 16.60
C ARG A 45 11.06 -0.05 18.07
N SER A 46 11.14 1.20 18.52
CA SER A 46 10.89 1.58 19.90
C SER A 46 9.50 2.16 20.18
N ARG A 47 8.64 2.28 19.15
CA ARG A 47 7.36 2.98 19.25
C ARG A 47 6.22 2.18 18.61
N LEU A 48 5.37 1.60 19.46
CA LEU A 48 4.09 1.03 19.10
C LEU A 48 2.97 1.85 19.74
N PHE A 49 2.19 2.55 18.92
CA PHE A 49 1.02 3.29 19.40
C PHE A 49 -0.22 2.41 19.34
N VAL A 50 -1.06 2.50 20.37
CA VAL A 50 -2.40 1.93 20.37
C VAL A 50 -3.40 3.08 20.53
N VAL A 51 -4.23 3.26 19.52
CA VAL A 51 -5.23 4.33 19.43
C VAL A 51 -6.60 3.74 19.11
N LEU A 52 -7.66 4.53 19.27
CA LEU A 52 -9.00 4.09 18.89
C LEU A 52 -9.35 4.65 17.51
N ALA A 53 -10.10 3.88 16.72
CA ALA A 53 -10.50 4.30 15.38
C ALA A 53 -11.37 5.57 15.37
N ASP A 54 -12.11 5.84 16.45
CA ASP A 54 -12.98 6.99 16.65
C ASP A 54 -12.30 8.15 17.41
N ASP A 55 -10.98 8.06 17.64
CA ASP A 55 -10.23 9.08 18.35
C ASP A 55 -10.14 10.38 17.52
N PRO A 56 -10.65 11.53 18.01
CA PRO A 56 -10.62 12.79 17.25
C PRO A 56 -9.20 13.28 16.96
N GLU A 57 -8.20 12.82 17.71
CA GLU A 57 -6.79 13.17 17.52
C GLU A 57 -6.07 12.27 16.50
N LEU A 58 -6.76 11.26 15.95
CA LEU A 58 -6.19 10.31 15.00
C LEU A 58 -5.60 10.99 13.74
N PRO A 59 -6.28 11.98 13.11
CA PRO A 59 -5.71 12.74 12.00
C PRO A 59 -4.38 13.42 12.36
N ALA A 60 -4.30 14.01 13.55
CA ALA A 60 -3.11 14.71 14.04
C ALA A 60 -1.96 13.74 14.36
N LEU A 61 -2.26 12.50 14.75
CA LEU A 61 -1.24 11.46 14.89
C LEU A 61 -0.64 11.09 13.53
N PHE A 62 -1.46 10.81 12.51
CA PHE A 62 -0.96 10.43 11.18
C PHE A 62 -0.13 11.54 10.53
N ASN A 63 -0.57 12.80 10.65
CA ASN A 63 0.21 13.94 10.17
C ASN A 63 1.56 14.07 10.89
N ARG A 64 1.61 13.83 12.21
CA ARG A 64 2.88 13.82 12.96
C ARG A 64 3.79 12.67 12.55
N LEU A 65 3.24 11.48 12.32
CA LEU A 65 4.01 10.35 11.79
C LEU A 65 4.58 10.63 10.40
N LEU A 66 3.95 11.51 9.62
CA LEU A 66 4.49 11.97 8.34
C LEU A 66 5.58 13.05 8.52
N GLN A 67 5.42 13.98 9.47
CA GLN A 67 6.29 15.15 9.68
C GLN A 67 7.54 14.87 10.54
N ASP A 68 7.37 14.26 11.71
CA ASP A 68 8.40 14.13 12.75
C ASP A 68 9.27 12.87 12.58
N TYR A 69 9.37 12.40 11.34
CA TYR A 69 9.79 11.03 11.09
C TYR A 69 11.29 10.92 10.79
N ASP A 70 12.00 10.17 11.65
CA ASP A 70 13.33 9.67 11.33
C ASP A 70 13.20 8.47 10.38
N ILE A 71 13.62 8.67 9.13
CA ILE A 71 13.49 7.71 8.04
C ILE A 71 14.27 6.42 8.33
N ASP A 72 15.34 6.49 9.13
CA ASP A 72 16.23 5.35 9.37
C ASP A 72 15.72 4.41 10.50
N ASP A 73 14.83 4.89 11.38
CA ASP A 73 14.22 4.07 12.46
C ASP A 73 12.85 3.48 12.09
N ALA A 74 12.42 3.78 10.88
CA ALA A 74 11.13 3.47 10.33
C ALA A 74 10.85 1.97 10.14
N ILE A 75 9.64 1.51 10.48
CA ILE A 75 9.18 0.18 10.07
C ILE A 75 8.05 0.31 9.05
N TYR A 76 6.80 0.47 9.51
CA TYR A 76 5.63 0.63 8.65
C TYR A 76 4.50 1.25 9.48
N PRO A 77 4.49 2.58 9.65
CA PRO A 77 3.65 3.29 10.64
C PRO A 77 2.18 3.39 10.21
N LEU A 78 1.61 2.34 9.62
CA LEU A 78 0.20 2.28 9.26
C LEU A 78 -0.61 1.61 10.39
N PRO A 79 -1.86 2.05 10.61
CA PRO A 79 -2.74 1.46 11.60
C PRO A 79 -3.19 0.07 11.16
N HIS A 80 -3.07 -0.89 12.06
CA HIS A 80 -3.60 -2.24 11.87
C HIS A 80 -4.60 -2.57 12.96
N THR A 81 -5.57 -3.39 12.62
CA THR A 81 -6.47 -4.02 13.58
C THR A 81 -6.34 -5.53 13.49
N VAL A 82 -6.75 -6.24 14.54
CA VAL A 82 -6.70 -7.71 14.53
C VAL A 82 -8.05 -8.26 14.10
N ALA A 83 -8.04 -8.98 12.99
CA ALA A 83 -9.15 -9.75 12.46
C ALA A 83 -9.02 -11.23 12.84
N ALA A 84 -10.01 -12.04 12.47
CA ALA A 84 -10.04 -13.47 12.79
C ALA A 84 -8.87 -14.27 12.17
N ASP A 85 -8.29 -13.78 11.08
CA ASP A 85 -7.21 -14.37 10.29
C ASP A 85 -5.84 -13.68 10.49
N GLY A 86 -5.76 -12.73 11.42
CA GLY A 86 -4.51 -12.05 11.79
C GLY A 86 -4.58 -10.54 11.63
N TRP A 87 -3.48 -9.93 11.20
CA TRP A 87 -3.41 -8.48 11.03
C TRP A 87 -4.11 -8.02 9.76
N MET A 88 -4.95 -7.01 9.88
CA MET A 88 -5.48 -6.25 8.76
C MET A 88 -5.11 -4.78 8.88
N GLU A 89 -4.66 -4.18 7.79
CA GLU A 89 -4.51 -2.73 7.72
C GLU A 89 -5.89 -2.07 7.85
N TRP A 90 -6.02 -1.08 8.72
CA TRP A 90 -7.27 -0.37 8.89
C TRP A 90 -7.45 0.69 7.81
N ILE A 91 -8.60 0.65 7.14
CA ILE A 91 -8.98 1.60 6.10
C ILE A 91 -10.29 2.24 6.54
N PRO A 92 -10.30 3.55 6.88
CA PRO A 92 -11.53 4.25 7.21
C PRO A 92 -12.37 4.50 5.95
N MET A 93 -13.66 4.78 6.15
CA MET A 93 -14.54 5.26 5.08
C MET A 93 -14.09 6.64 4.57
N PRO A 94 -14.38 7.01 3.30
CA PRO A 94 -13.95 8.29 2.71
C PRO A 94 -14.39 9.54 3.47
N ASP A 95 -15.52 9.50 4.17
CA ASP A 95 -16.06 10.61 4.97
C ASP A 95 -15.41 10.73 6.35
N HIS A 96 -14.56 9.77 6.74
CA HIS A 96 -13.88 9.78 8.03
C HIS A 96 -12.77 10.85 8.07
N PRO A 97 -12.63 11.65 9.16
CA PRO A 97 -11.62 12.71 9.25
C PRO A 97 -10.17 12.24 9.07
N ALA A 98 -9.88 10.98 9.36
CA ALA A 98 -8.56 10.38 9.22
C ALA A 98 -8.26 9.80 7.83
N TYR A 99 -9.23 9.81 6.89
CA TYR A 99 -9.08 9.21 5.57
C TYR A 99 -7.91 9.82 4.77
N ALA A 100 -7.94 11.13 4.51
CA ALA A 100 -6.90 11.79 3.73
C ALA A 100 -5.51 11.77 4.41
N PRO A 101 -5.36 12.06 5.73
CA PRO A 101 -4.09 11.92 6.42
C PRO A 101 -3.50 10.51 6.33
N LEU A 102 -4.35 9.48 6.46
CA LEU A 102 -3.90 8.09 6.35
C LEU A 102 -3.54 7.70 4.92
N ALA A 103 -4.30 8.17 3.92
CA ALA A 103 -3.98 7.93 2.52
C ALA A 103 -2.59 8.47 2.15
N ASN A 104 -2.28 9.69 2.60
CA ASN A 104 -0.97 10.31 2.37
C ASN A 104 0.16 9.56 3.10
N LEU A 105 -0.08 9.13 4.35
CA LEU A 105 0.87 8.32 5.11
C LEU A 105 1.14 6.99 4.38
N ARG A 106 0.07 6.28 3.99
CA ARG A 106 0.14 5.02 3.23
C ARG A 106 0.91 5.17 1.93
N ALA A 107 0.58 6.16 1.11
CA ALA A 107 1.25 6.40 -0.16
C ALA A 107 2.74 6.67 0.04
N THR A 108 3.10 7.51 1.02
CA THR A 108 4.49 7.83 1.37
C THR A 108 5.30 6.58 1.75
N PHE A 109 4.77 5.75 2.66
CA PHE A 109 5.51 4.58 3.14
C PHE A 109 5.58 3.47 2.10
N ARG A 110 4.50 3.24 1.34
CA ARG A 110 4.52 2.27 0.23
C ARG A 110 5.50 2.72 -0.85
N GLY A 111 5.50 4.00 -1.25
CA GLY A 111 6.46 4.53 -2.21
C GLY A 111 7.89 4.23 -1.82
N ARG A 112 8.29 4.55 -0.57
CA ARG A 112 9.63 4.25 -0.07
C ARG A 112 9.99 2.77 -0.12
N MET A 113 9.06 1.88 0.28
CA MET A 113 9.32 0.45 0.26
C MET A 113 9.52 -0.06 -1.17
N TYR A 114 8.70 0.42 -2.12
CA TYR A 114 8.84 0.06 -3.53
C TYR A 114 10.07 0.68 -4.17
N ASP A 115 10.50 1.89 -3.79
CA ASP A 115 11.75 2.50 -4.28
C ASP A 115 12.96 1.64 -3.89
N HIS A 116 13.07 1.26 -2.61
CA HIS A 116 14.16 0.39 -2.13
C HIS A 116 14.12 -0.98 -2.80
N GLN A 117 12.93 -1.55 -2.93
CA GLN A 117 12.77 -2.83 -3.61
C GLN A 117 13.14 -2.72 -5.09
N GLN A 118 12.71 -1.66 -5.77
CA GLN A 118 12.99 -1.45 -7.18
C GLN A 118 14.50 -1.30 -7.42
N GLU A 119 15.18 -0.52 -6.58
CA GLU A 119 16.64 -0.37 -6.63
C GLU A 119 17.35 -1.72 -6.43
N PHE A 120 16.86 -2.53 -5.49
CA PHE A 120 17.42 -3.84 -5.21
C PHE A 120 17.19 -4.82 -6.38
N LEU A 121 15.95 -5.02 -6.81
CA LEU A 121 15.58 -5.98 -7.86
C LEU A 121 16.20 -5.63 -9.21
N SER A 122 16.35 -4.35 -9.53
CA SER A 122 16.97 -3.87 -10.77
C SER A 122 18.45 -4.25 -10.91
N ARG A 123 19.09 -4.77 -9.84
CA ARG A 123 20.46 -5.31 -9.89
C ARG A 123 20.55 -6.65 -10.62
N TRP A 124 19.42 -7.31 -10.91
CA TRP A 124 19.36 -8.58 -11.64
C TRP A 124 18.43 -8.52 -12.85
N PRO A 125 18.74 -7.67 -13.85
CA PRO A 125 17.85 -7.41 -15.00
C PRO A 125 17.54 -8.68 -15.81
N GLU A 126 18.50 -9.60 -15.93
CA GLU A 126 18.32 -10.87 -16.66
C GLU A 126 17.26 -11.79 -16.04
N LYS A 127 16.96 -11.62 -14.74
CA LYS A 127 15.95 -12.40 -14.02
C LYS A 127 14.66 -11.62 -13.79
N MET A 128 14.77 -10.32 -13.59
CA MET A 128 13.66 -9.47 -13.15
C MET A 128 13.04 -8.65 -14.28
N GLY A 129 13.67 -8.59 -15.46
CA GLY A 129 13.22 -7.75 -16.56
C GLY A 129 13.13 -6.28 -16.17
N HIS A 130 12.09 -5.60 -16.68
CA HIS A 130 11.75 -4.23 -16.27
C HIS A 130 11.09 -4.22 -14.89
N VAL A 131 11.69 -3.52 -13.92
CA VAL A 131 11.10 -3.34 -12.59
C VAL A 131 10.43 -1.98 -12.51
N ALA A 132 9.11 -1.96 -12.71
CA ALA A 132 8.33 -0.73 -12.80
C ALA A 132 8.27 0.05 -11.47
N LEU A 133 8.12 1.35 -11.56
CA LEU A 133 8.06 2.24 -10.40
C LEU A 133 6.70 2.21 -9.71
N TYR A 134 6.69 2.56 -8.43
CA TYR A 134 5.49 2.98 -7.69
C TYR A 134 5.53 4.50 -7.59
N GLU A 135 4.74 5.17 -8.43
CA GLU A 135 4.68 6.62 -8.46
C GLU A 135 3.53 7.10 -7.56
N VAL A 136 3.76 8.14 -6.79
CA VAL A 136 2.72 8.76 -5.97
C VAL A 136 2.37 10.11 -6.59
N HIS A 137 1.08 10.34 -6.80
CA HIS A 137 0.53 11.60 -7.29
C HIS A 137 -0.41 12.19 -6.25
N ASP A 138 -0.12 13.41 -5.81
CA ASP A 138 -1.02 14.17 -4.95
C ASP A 138 -2.18 14.75 -5.77
N LEU A 139 -3.40 14.49 -5.32
CA LEU A 139 -4.63 15.11 -5.80
C LEU A 139 -5.25 15.96 -4.69
N ASP A 140 -6.21 16.82 -5.05
CA ASP A 140 -6.92 17.68 -4.07
C ASP A 140 -7.61 16.86 -2.96
N GLU A 141 -8.04 15.63 -3.27
CA GLU A 141 -8.77 14.73 -2.35
C GLU A 141 -7.85 13.71 -1.63
N GLY A 142 -6.55 13.71 -1.93
CA GLY A 142 -5.56 12.79 -1.35
C GLY A 142 -4.53 12.29 -2.37
N ALA A 143 -3.62 11.43 -1.92
CA ALA A 143 -2.64 10.81 -2.81
C ALA A 143 -3.18 9.53 -3.47
N VAL A 144 -2.87 9.35 -4.75
CA VAL A 144 -3.06 8.10 -5.50
C VAL A 144 -1.73 7.55 -5.97
N SER A 145 -1.66 6.24 -6.17
CA SER A 145 -0.49 5.56 -6.69
C SER A 145 -0.69 5.06 -8.11
N LEU A 146 0.36 5.20 -8.92
CA LEU A 146 0.39 4.84 -10.32
C LEU A 146 1.62 3.97 -10.60
N THR A 147 1.48 3.01 -11.49
CA THR A 147 2.62 2.33 -12.12
C THR A 147 2.46 2.38 -13.64
N GLN A 148 3.57 2.30 -14.36
CA GLN A 148 3.58 2.37 -15.82
C GLN A 148 4.03 1.04 -16.40
N TRP A 149 3.39 0.62 -17.48
CA TRP A 149 3.81 -0.54 -18.26
C TRP A 149 3.84 -0.20 -19.74
N ARG A 150 5.01 -0.34 -20.36
CA ARG A 150 5.25 0.02 -21.75
C ARG A 150 5.32 -1.21 -22.63
N ARG A 151 4.98 -1.05 -23.90
CA ARG A 151 5.11 -2.13 -24.88
C ARG A 151 6.56 -2.62 -25.02
N SER A 152 7.51 -1.71 -24.91
CA SER A 152 8.95 -2.02 -24.92
C SER A 152 9.47 -2.73 -23.66
N ASP A 153 8.70 -2.79 -22.57
CA ASP A 153 9.17 -3.44 -21.33
C ASP A 153 9.27 -4.96 -21.49
N HIS A 154 8.43 -5.55 -22.34
CA HIS A 154 8.36 -6.98 -22.74
C HIS A 154 8.16 -8.01 -21.61
N TYR A 155 8.87 -7.91 -20.51
CA TYR A 155 8.84 -8.80 -19.36
C TYR A 155 9.37 -8.05 -18.13
N GLY A 156 8.75 -8.27 -16.97
CA GLY A 156 9.18 -7.62 -15.74
C GLY A 156 8.17 -7.70 -14.62
N SER A 157 8.14 -6.70 -13.75
CA SER A 157 7.20 -6.67 -12.62
C SER A 157 6.75 -5.28 -12.21
N ILE A 158 5.50 -5.20 -11.76
CA ILE A 158 4.85 -3.98 -11.27
C ILE A 158 4.48 -4.11 -9.78
N PRO A 159 4.37 -3.00 -9.03
CA PRO A 159 3.83 -3.00 -7.67
C PRO A 159 2.41 -3.57 -7.60
N ALA A 160 2.14 -4.52 -6.67
CA ALA A 160 0.82 -5.17 -6.59
C ALA A 160 -0.26 -4.32 -5.92
N VAL A 161 0.14 -3.24 -5.24
CA VAL A 161 -0.76 -2.37 -4.46
C VAL A 161 -0.88 -0.96 -5.03
N ALA A 162 -0.41 -0.73 -6.25
CA ALA A 162 -0.67 0.52 -6.95
C ALA A 162 -2.16 0.65 -7.23
N ASP A 163 -2.71 1.86 -7.09
CA ASP A 163 -4.13 2.12 -7.34
C ASP A 163 -4.43 2.02 -8.84
N PHE A 164 -3.51 2.52 -9.67
CA PHE A 164 -3.65 2.58 -11.12
C PHE A 164 -2.45 1.99 -11.85
N ILE A 165 -2.71 1.51 -13.06
CA ILE A 165 -1.71 1.19 -14.07
C ILE A 165 -1.96 2.07 -15.31
N ASN A 166 -0.90 2.64 -15.85
CA ASN A 166 -0.90 3.35 -17.12
C ASN A 166 -0.18 2.51 -18.18
N TYR A 167 -0.93 2.06 -19.18
CA TYR A 167 -0.37 1.38 -20.35
C TYR A 167 0.03 2.38 -21.42
N LEU A 168 1.27 2.27 -21.90
CA LEU A 168 1.84 3.10 -22.95
C LEU A 168 2.30 2.21 -24.11
N ASP A 169 1.66 2.36 -25.27
CA ASP A 169 2.16 1.76 -26.51
C ASP A 169 3.22 2.67 -27.13
N ASP A 170 4.44 2.59 -26.62
CA ASP A 170 5.57 3.40 -27.06
C ASP A 170 6.15 2.98 -28.43
N ALA A 171 5.56 1.97 -29.08
CA ALA A 171 5.86 1.63 -30.47
C ALA A 171 5.00 2.44 -31.46
N ASP A 172 3.86 2.97 -31.04
CA ASP A 172 2.97 3.82 -31.83
C ASP A 172 2.76 5.19 -31.16
N PRO A 173 3.43 6.25 -31.62
CA PRO A 173 3.33 7.59 -31.03
C PRO A 173 1.91 8.19 -31.03
N GLU A 174 1.01 7.68 -31.87
CA GLU A 174 -0.38 8.13 -31.96
C GLU A 174 -1.33 7.30 -31.09
N ALA A 175 -0.84 6.21 -30.49
CA ALA A 175 -1.65 5.37 -29.63
C ALA A 175 -2.05 6.12 -28.35
N ALA A 176 -3.32 5.98 -27.96
CA ALA A 176 -3.80 6.55 -26.72
C ALA A 176 -3.30 5.75 -25.52
N ASN A 177 -2.84 6.46 -24.49
CA ASN A 177 -2.52 5.86 -23.20
C ASN A 177 -3.79 5.43 -22.47
N ILE A 178 -3.73 4.32 -21.75
CA ILE A 178 -4.83 3.85 -20.92
C ILE A 178 -4.40 3.87 -19.47
N THR A 179 -4.96 4.79 -18.69
CA THR A 179 -4.90 4.74 -17.23
C THR A 179 -6.16 4.08 -16.70
N ILE A 180 -6.00 2.98 -15.96
CA ILE A 180 -7.10 2.22 -15.38
C ILE A 180 -6.71 1.74 -13.98
N ARG A 181 -7.70 1.51 -13.12
CA ARG A 181 -7.44 0.88 -11.82
C ARG A 181 -6.76 -0.48 -12.00
N LEU A 182 -5.74 -0.75 -11.19
CA LEU A 182 -4.95 -1.97 -11.32
C LEU A 182 -5.79 -3.24 -11.12
N ASP A 183 -6.74 -3.23 -10.19
CA ASP A 183 -7.61 -4.38 -9.97
C ASP A 183 -8.56 -4.64 -11.14
N VAL A 184 -9.14 -3.60 -11.73
CA VAL A 184 -9.94 -3.71 -12.95
C VAL A 184 -9.09 -4.21 -14.12
N ALA A 185 -7.85 -3.72 -14.26
CA ALA A 185 -6.94 -4.22 -15.29
C ALA A 185 -6.67 -5.73 -15.15
N ARG A 186 -6.51 -6.21 -13.92
CA ARG A 186 -6.31 -7.64 -13.62
C ARG A 186 -7.55 -8.48 -13.86
N ASP A 187 -8.75 -7.91 -13.68
CA ASP A 187 -10.00 -8.61 -14.03
C ASP A 187 -10.20 -8.73 -15.55
N VAL A 188 -9.78 -7.71 -16.31
CA VAL A 188 -9.90 -7.67 -17.77
C VAL A 188 -8.81 -8.51 -18.46
N TRP A 189 -7.58 -8.50 -17.93
CA TRP A 189 -6.42 -9.20 -18.49
C TRP A 189 -5.70 -10.05 -17.43
N PRO A 190 -6.35 -11.07 -16.84
CA PRO A 190 -5.80 -11.84 -15.72
C PRO A 190 -4.54 -12.62 -16.08
N GLU A 191 -4.43 -13.14 -17.31
CA GLU A 191 -3.27 -13.89 -17.78
C GLU A 191 -2.00 -13.04 -17.94
N GLY A 192 -2.15 -11.71 -18.01
CA GLY A 192 -1.04 -10.76 -18.05
C GLY A 192 -0.33 -10.57 -16.71
N PHE A 193 -0.94 -11.04 -15.60
CA PHE A 193 -0.43 -10.82 -14.25
C PHE A 193 -0.25 -12.14 -13.51
N GLN A 194 0.94 -12.36 -12.98
CA GLN A 194 1.20 -13.47 -12.05
C GLN A 194 1.80 -12.93 -10.75
N PRO A 195 1.37 -13.38 -9.56
CA PRO A 195 2.03 -12.98 -8.33
C PRO A 195 3.52 -13.32 -8.37
N LEU A 196 4.39 -12.34 -8.14
CA LEU A 196 5.82 -12.58 -8.03
C LEU A 196 6.12 -13.18 -6.65
N GLU A 197 6.47 -14.46 -6.64
CA GLU A 197 6.73 -15.19 -5.40
C GLU A 197 8.00 -14.72 -4.68
N ASN A 198 8.01 -14.87 -3.35
CA ASN A 198 9.17 -14.61 -2.48
C ASN A 198 9.70 -13.17 -2.52
N VAL A 199 8.85 -12.20 -2.85
CA VAL A 199 9.18 -10.77 -2.91
C VAL A 199 8.23 -9.98 -2.02
N TRP A 200 8.79 -9.09 -1.19
CA TRP A 200 8.03 -8.13 -0.37
C TRP A 200 8.63 -6.72 -0.48
N PRO A 201 7.83 -5.64 -0.61
CA PRO A 201 6.38 -5.61 -0.89
C PRO A 201 5.94 -6.46 -2.10
N PRO A 202 4.66 -6.85 -2.20
CA PRO A 202 4.21 -7.78 -3.24
C PRO A 202 4.26 -7.12 -4.62
N ARG A 203 4.58 -7.91 -5.65
CA ARG A 203 4.57 -7.46 -7.05
C ARG A 203 3.80 -8.44 -7.91
N TYR A 204 3.33 -7.97 -9.06
CA TYR A 204 2.91 -8.84 -10.16
C TYR A 204 4.02 -8.92 -11.18
N GLU A 205 4.44 -10.12 -11.55
CA GLU A 205 5.14 -10.37 -12.80
C GLU A 205 4.19 -10.08 -13.96
N VAL A 206 4.71 -9.38 -14.97
CA VAL A 206 3.99 -9.03 -16.19
C VAL A 206 4.82 -9.48 -17.39
N SER A 207 4.17 -10.23 -18.28
CA SER A 207 4.78 -10.75 -19.50
C SER A 207 4.02 -10.26 -20.72
N GLY A 208 4.74 -9.63 -21.64
CA GLY A 208 4.20 -9.05 -22.86
C GLY A 208 3.46 -7.73 -22.63
N PHE A 209 2.62 -7.40 -23.59
CA PHE A 209 1.76 -6.22 -23.59
C PHE A 209 0.37 -6.66 -24.08
N PRO A 210 -0.74 -6.06 -23.61
CA PRO A 210 -2.07 -6.43 -24.06
C PRO A 210 -2.17 -6.44 -25.59
N ASP A 211 -2.80 -7.46 -26.16
CA ASP A 211 -3.07 -7.49 -27.60
C ASP A 211 -4.14 -6.43 -27.97
N PRO A 212 -4.35 -6.11 -29.25
CA PRO A 212 -5.28 -5.05 -29.64
C PRO A 212 -6.72 -5.26 -29.13
N GLU A 213 -7.20 -6.50 -29.04
CA GLU A 213 -8.54 -6.80 -28.53
C GLU A 213 -8.62 -6.55 -27.02
N THR A 214 -7.63 -6.98 -26.27
CA THR A 214 -7.52 -6.78 -24.82
C THR A 214 -7.31 -5.31 -24.49
N PHE A 215 -6.49 -4.60 -25.26
CA PHE A 215 -6.26 -3.16 -25.13
C PHE A 215 -7.55 -2.37 -25.33
N GLN A 216 -8.40 -2.76 -26.29
CA GLN A 216 -9.73 -2.19 -26.45
C GLN A 216 -10.62 -2.44 -25.23
N LYS A 217 -10.66 -3.68 -24.69
CA LYS A 217 -11.44 -4.01 -23.48
C LYS A 217 -10.97 -3.20 -22.27
N LEU A 218 -9.66 -3.04 -22.10
CA LEU A 218 -9.07 -2.20 -21.05
C LEU A 218 -9.50 -0.74 -21.23
N SER A 219 -9.47 -0.21 -22.45
CA SER A 219 -9.92 1.15 -22.75
C SER A 219 -11.40 1.35 -22.42
N GLU A 220 -12.26 0.42 -22.84
CA GLU A 220 -13.70 0.46 -22.54
C GLU A 220 -13.98 0.38 -21.03
N ALA A 221 -13.21 -0.42 -20.29
CA ALA A 221 -13.33 -0.54 -18.84
C ALA A 221 -12.85 0.72 -18.11
N ALA A 222 -11.80 1.40 -18.61
CA ALA A 222 -11.28 2.64 -18.04
C ALA A 222 -12.30 3.79 -18.09
N HIS A 223 -13.17 3.81 -19.11
CA HIS A 223 -14.18 4.85 -19.30
C HIS A 223 -15.49 4.60 -18.52
N ARG A 224 -15.65 3.43 -17.90
CA ARG A 224 -16.81 3.18 -17.03
C ARG A 224 -16.60 3.96 -15.73
N ALA A 225 -17.36 5.04 -15.56
CA ALA A 225 -17.41 5.77 -14.30
C ALA A 225 -17.86 4.83 -13.17
N PHE A 226 -17.14 4.86 -12.05
CA PHE A 226 -17.48 4.17 -10.80
C PHE A 226 -17.83 5.20 -9.73
#